data_AF-A0A2E7W0E0-F1
#
_entry.id   AF-A0A2E7W0E0-F1
#
_cell.length_a   1.000
_cell.length_b   1.000
_cell.length_c   1.000
_cell.angle_alpha   90.00
_cell.angle_beta   90.00
_cell.angle_gamma   90.00
#
_symmetry.space_group_name_H-M   'P 1'
#
loop_
_entity.id
_entity.type
_entity.pdbx_description
1 polymer ?
#
loop_
_entity_poly.entity_id
_entity_poly.type
_entity_poly.pdbx_seq_one_letter_code
_entity_poly.pdbx_strand_id
1 'polypeptide(L)'
;MIFWIGFFVMFFNEGFVMMRHVSPWFAKKRDGFIKRYGDNIWYRFHGTLDYVWMILVGLGLIFNPNRLFHIAVLATFWGLSFVIFYLPRWIRRWMRNGT
;
A
#
# COMPACT_ATOMS: atom_id res chain seq x y z
N MET A 1 9.96 -15.57 -8.06
CA MET A 1 9.55 -15.87 -6.67
C MET A 1 9.83 -14.71 -5.72
N ILE A 2 11.07 -14.23 -5.60
CA ILE A 2 11.42 -13.09 -4.71
C ILE A 2 10.53 -11.86 -4.93
N PHE A 3 10.36 -11.43 -6.20
CA PHE A 3 9.47 -10.33 -6.55
C PHE A 3 8.05 -10.53 -6.01
N TRP A 4 7.46 -11.71 -6.23
CA TRP A 4 6.09 -12.01 -5.82
C TRP A 4 5.94 -11.98 -4.31
N ILE A 5 6.91 -12.48 -3.55
CA ILE A 5 6.90 -12.39 -2.08
C ILE A 5 6.89 -10.91 -1.67
N GLY A 6 7.78 -10.10 -2.22
CA GLY A 6 7.80 -8.66 -1.97
C GLY A 6 6.48 -8.00 -2.35
N PHE A 7 5.95 -8.32 -3.53
CA PHE A 7 4.67 -7.79 -4.02
C PHE A 7 3.51 -8.15 -3.09
N PHE A 8 3.43 -9.37 -2.58
CA PHE A 8 2.39 -9.76 -1.62
C PHE A 8 2.54 -9.00 -0.30
N VAL A 9 3.77 -8.86 0.22
CA VAL A 9 4.00 -8.06 1.44
C VAL A 9 3.56 -6.61 1.23
N MET A 10 3.93 -6.00 0.11
CA MET A 10 3.48 -4.66 -0.29
C MET A 10 1.95 -4.60 -0.37
N PHE A 11 1.33 -5.52 -1.14
CA PHE A 11 -0.11 -5.56 -1.37
C PHE A 11 -0.90 -5.59 -0.05
N PHE A 12 -0.49 -6.43 0.90
CA PHE A 12 -1.17 -6.50 2.20
C PHE A 12 -0.83 -5.31 3.11
N ASN A 13 0.42 -4.87 3.17
CA ASN A 13 0.84 -3.77 4.04
C ASN A 13 0.21 -2.44 3.60
N GLU A 14 0.43 -2.06 2.35
CA GLU A 14 -0.10 -0.84 1.75
C GLU A 14 -1.60 -0.95 1.51
N GLY A 15 -2.08 -2.10 1.05
CA GLY A 15 -3.50 -2.33 0.84
C GLY A 15 -4.30 -2.17 2.14
N PHE A 16 -3.79 -2.63 3.27
CA PHE A 16 -4.45 -2.42 4.56
C PHE A 16 -4.56 -0.93 4.93
N VAL A 17 -3.51 -0.15 4.65
CA VAL A 17 -3.51 1.31 4.86
C VAL A 17 -4.45 2.02 3.90
N MET A 18 -4.49 1.62 2.64
CA MET A 18 -5.39 2.21 1.64
C MET A 18 -6.86 1.90 1.94
N MET A 19 -7.16 0.65 2.32
CA MET A 19 -8.52 0.18 2.62
C MET A 19 -9.18 0.91 3.78
N ARG A 20 -8.40 1.50 4.70
CA ARG A 20 -8.93 2.35 5.78
C ARG A 20 -9.76 3.54 5.24
N HIS A 21 -9.52 3.96 3.99
CA HIS A 21 -10.21 5.08 3.37
C HIS A 21 -11.53 4.71 2.68
N VAL A 22 -11.77 3.41 2.44
CA VAL A 22 -12.96 2.93 1.72
C VAL A 22 -13.88 2.13 2.65
N SER A 23 -13.33 1.40 3.62
CA SER A 23 -14.10 0.56 4.52
C SER A 23 -13.91 0.96 5.98
N PRO A 24 -14.99 1.33 6.69
CA PRO A 24 -14.96 1.60 8.13
C PRO A 24 -14.48 0.41 8.97
N TRP A 25 -14.65 -0.82 8.47
CA TRP A 25 -14.18 -2.02 9.14
C TRP A 25 -12.65 -2.05 9.24
N PHE A 26 -11.95 -1.73 8.15
CA PHE A 26 -10.48 -1.67 8.13
C PHE A 26 -9.94 -0.54 9.01
N ALA A 27 -10.59 0.62 8.99
CA ALA A 27 -10.26 1.72 9.89
C ALA A 27 -10.37 1.29 11.36
N LYS A 28 -11.48 0.66 11.76
CA LYS A 28 -11.68 0.14 13.12
C LYS A 28 -10.68 -0.94 13.51
N LYS A 29 -10.25 -1.80 12.58
CA LYS A 29 -9.23 -2.83 12.85
C LYS A 29 -7.87 -2.19 13.13
N ARG A 30 -7.45 -1.21 12.32
CA ARG A 30 -6.23 -0.45 12.56
C ARG A 30 -6.30 0.28 13.90
N ASP A 31 -7.39 1.00 14.14
CA ASP A 31 -7.56 1.79 15.36
C ASP A 31 -7.62 0.88 16.61
N GLY A 32 -8.21 -0.31 16.48
CA GLY A 32 -8.20 -1.34 17.53
C GLY A 32 -6.80 -1.91 17.79
N PHE A 33 -5.98 -2.08 16.76
CA PHE A 33 -4.58 -2.48 16.90
C PHE A 33 -3.77 -1.38 17.61
N ILE A 34 -3.89 -0.14 17.12
CA ILE A 34 -3.25 1.05 17.71
C ILE A 34 -3.67 1.22 19.17
N LYS A 35 -4.95 1.04 19.50
CA LYS A 35 -5.43 1.15 20.89
C LYS A 35 -4.82 0.10 21.82
N ARG A 36 -4.51 -1.10 21.30
CA ARG A 36 -3.94 -2.20 22.08
C ARG A 36 -2.43 -2.14 22.23
N TYR A 37 -1.73 -1.74 21.16
CA TYR A 37 -0.27 -1.84 21.08
C TYR A 37 0.42 -0.46 21.01
N GLY A 38 -0.33 0.61 20.84
CA GLY A 38 0.18 1.97 20.69
C GLY A 38 0.54 2.32 19.24
N ASP A 39 0.49 3.62 18.95
CA ASP A 39 0.82 4.18 17.64
C ASP A 39 2.25 3.85 17.20
N ASN A 40 3.22 3.95 18.12
CA ASN A 40 4.63 3.67 17.82
C ASN A 40 4.87 2.24 17.32
N ILE A 41 4.15 1.26 17.87
CA ILE A 41 4.27 -0.13 17.43
C ILE A 41 3.66 -0.31 16.05
N TRP A 42 2.49 0.30 15.80
CA TRP A 42 1.88 0.29 14.47
C TRP A 42 2.81 0.88 13.40
N TYR A 43 3.37 2.07 13.65
CA TYR A 43 4.29 2.72 12.71
C TYR A 43 5.54 1.89 12.44
N ARG A 44 6.12 1.28 13.49
CA ARG A 44 7.28 0.39 13.33
C ARG A 44 6.93 -0.86 12.54
N PHE A 45 5.81 -1.51 12.85
CA PHE A 45 5.38 -2.72 12.15
C PHE A 45 5.15 -2.44 10.65
N HIS A 46 4.34 -1.43 10.35
CA HIS A 46 4.07 -1.02 8.97
C HIS A 46 5.35 -0.59 8.24
N GLY A 47 6.18 0.25 8.87
CA GLY A 47 7.44 0.71 8.27
C GLY A 47 8.46 -0.42 8.08
N THR A 48 8.55 -1.40 8.99
CA THR A 48 9.40 -2.57 8.79
C THR A 48 8.92 -3.39 7.60
N LEU A 49 7.62 -3.62 7.46
CA LEU A 49 7.07 -4.28 6.27
C LEU A 49 7.34 -3.48 5.00
N ASP A 50 7.39 -2.14 5.08
CA ASP A 50 7.78 -1.30 3.95
C ASP A 50 9.20 -1.54 3.48
N TYR A 51 10.17 -1.52 4.40
CA TYR A 51 11.54 -1.86 4.06
C TYR A 51 11.65 -3.27 3.47
N VAL A 52 10.95 -4.24 4.06
CA VAL A 52 10.97 -5.63 3.60
C VAL A 52 10.43 -5.74 2.18
N TRP A 53 9.26 -5.18 1.89
CA TRP A 53 8.71 -5.29 0.54
C TRP A 53 9.52 -4.51 -0.48
N MET A 54 10.03 -3.31 -0.14
CA MET A 54 10.86 -2.51 -1.04
C MET A 54 12.13 -3.27 -1.42
N ILE A 55 12.81 -3.89 -0.45
CA ILE A 55 14.01 -4.70 -0.70
C ILE A 55 13.66 -5.91 -1.56
N LEU A 56 12.63 -6.67 -1.21
CA LEU A 56 12.25 -7.89 -1.96
C LEU A 56 11.79 -7.57 -3.39
N VAL A 57 11.00 -6.51 -3.58
CA VAL A 57 10.59 -6.04 -4.90
C VAL A 57 11.81 -5.57 -5.69
N GLY A 58 12.69 -4.75 -5.09
CA GLY A 58 13.90 -4.24 -5.72
C GLY A 58 14.84 -5.37 -6.18
N LEU A 59 15.16 -6.32 -5.29
CA LEU A 59 15.93 -7.52 -5.64
C LEU A 59 15.20 -8.34 -6.71
N GLY A 60 13.88 -8.48 -6.60
CA GLY A 60 13.04 -9.17 -7.57
C GLY A 60 13.00 -8.52 -8.97
N LEU A 61 13.29 -7.22 -9.08
CA LEU A 61 13.43 -6.51 -10.35
C LEU A 61 14.86 -6.59 -10.91
N ILE A 62 15.87 -6.51 -10.05
CA ILE A 62 17.29 -6.57 -10.45
C ILE A 62 17.64 -7.96 -10.99
N PHE A 63 17.27 -9.01 -10.26
CA PHE A 63 17.71 -10.38 -10.56
C PHE A 63 16.76 -11.15 -11.50
N ASN A 64 15.66 -10.57 -11.95
CA ASN A 64 14.69 -11.27 -12.79
C ASN A 64 14.79 -10.86 -14.27
N PRO A 65 14.92 -11.80 -15.21
CA PRO A 65 14.96 -11.50 -16.63
C PRO A 65 13.64 -10.90 -17.16
N ASN A 66 12.50 -11.23 -16.55
CA ASN A 66 11.17 -10.73 -16.91
C ASN A 66 10.78 -9.44 -16.17
N ARG A 67 11.76 -8.56 -15.90
CA ARG A 67 11.55 -7.31 -15.14
C ARG A 67 10.46 -6.40 -15.69
N LEU A 68 10.27 -6.36 -17.01
CA LEU A 68 9.23 -5.54 -17.65
C LEU A 68 7.82 -5.97 -17.22
N PHE A 69 7.58 -7.27 -17.12
CA PHE A 69 6.30 -7.79 -16.64
C PHE A 69 6.07 -7.41 -15.17
N HIS A 70 7.09 -7.54 -14.32
CA HIS A 70 7.00 -7.13 -12.92
C HIS A 70 6.78 -5.62 -12.76
N ILE A 71 7.42 -4.78 -13.59
CA ILE A 71 7.18 -3.34 -13.64
C ILE A 71 5.73 -3.05 -14.04
N ALA A 72 5.20 -3.75 -15.06
CA ALA A 72 3.82 -3.58 -15.49
C ALA A 72 2.82 -3.97 -14.37
N VAL A 73 3.10 -5.03 -13.62
CA VAL A 73 2.31 -5.43 -12.45
C VAL A 73 2.32 -4.35 -11.36
N LEU A 74 3.50 -3.80 -11.03
CA LEU A 74 3.60 -2.69 -10.06
C LEU A 74 2.85 -1.45 -10.55
N ALA A 75 3.07 -1.04 -11.80
CA ALA A 75 2.42 0.12 -12.38
C ALA A 75 0.89 -0.04 -12.38
N THR A 76 0.39 -1.23 -12.71
CA THR A 76 -1.04 -1.55 -12.67
C THR A 76 -1.59 -1.45 -11.24
N PHE A 77 -0.91 -2.05 -10.26
CA PHE A 77 -1.33 -1.98 -8.86
C PHE A 77 -1.41 -0.54 -8.35
N TRP A 78 -0.33 0.24 -8.52
CA TRP A 78 -0.29 1.62 -8.04
C TRP A 78 -1.24 2.54 -8.81
N GLY A 79 -1.38 2.35 -10.12
CA GLY A 79 -2.34 3.08 -10.96
C GLY A 79 -3.78 2.84 -10.53
N LEU A 80 -4.18 1.58 -10.35
CA LEU A 80 -5.52 1.24 -9.86
C LEU A 80 -5.75 1.74 -8.42
N SER A 81 -4.73 1.61 -7.56
CA SER A 81 -4.82 2.10 -6.19
C SER A 81 -5.02 3.62 -6.13
N PHE A 82 -4.34 4.37 -7.00
CA PHE A 82 -4.56 5.80 -7.14
C PHE A 82 -6.01 6.11 -7.55
N VAL A 83 -6.51 5.46 -8.60
CA VAL A 83 -7.87 5.68 -9.12
C VAL A 83 -8.95 5.31 -8.10
N ILE A 84 -8.78 4.24 -7.34
CA ILE A 84 -9.80 3.76 -6.39
C ILE A 84 -9.76 4.56 -5.08
N PHE A 85 -8.58 4.76 -4.49
CA PHE A 85 -8.47 5.27 -3.12
C PHE A 85 -8.20 6.77 -3.04
N TYR A 86 -7.46 7.33 -4.00
CA TYR A 86 -6.94 8.69 -3.92
C TYR A 86 -7.69 9.66 -4.83
N LEU A 87 -8.01 9.24 -6.06
CA LEU A 87 -8.72 10.07 -7.03
C LEU A 87 -10.09 10.57 -6.51
N PRO A 88 -10.97 9.76 -5.89
CA PRO A 88 -12.25 10.26 -5.40
C PRO A 88 -12.08 11.30 -4.29
N ARG A 89 -11.04 11.15 -3.45
CA ARG A 89 -10.70 12.15 -2.42
C ARG A 89 -10.17 13.43 -3.05
N TRP A 90 -9.36 13.31 -4.11
CA TRP A 90 -8.80 14.46 -4.80
C TRP A 90 -9.89 15.26 -5.50
N ILE A 91 -10.81 14.60 -6.22
CA ILE A 91 -11.98 15.23 -6.85
C ILE A 91 -12.87 15.90 -5.79
N ARG A 92 -13.19 15.21 -4.69
CA ARG A 92 -13.96 15.82 -3.59
C ARG A 92 -13.30 17.06 -2.99
N ARG A 93 -11.98 17.03 -2.81
CA ARG A 93 -11.22 18.19 -2.32
C ARG A 93 -11.22 19.34 -3.32
N TRP A 94 -11.06 19.04 -4.60
CA TRP A 94 -11.10 20.04 -5.67
C TRP A 94 -12.47 20.72 -5.74
N MET A 95 -13.56 19.94 -5.80
CA MET A 95 -14.93 20.47 -5.76
C MET A 95 -15.24 21.28 -4.50
N ARG A 96 -14.59 20.97 -3.37
CA ARG A 96 -14.77 21.71 -2.10
C ARG A 96 -13.94 23.01 -2.04
N ASN A 97 -12.88 23.13 -2.84
CA ASN A 97 -11.92 24.23 -2.78
C ASN A 97 -12.08 25.24 -3.94
N GLY A 98 -13.08 25.09 -4.81
CA GLY A 98 -13.42 26.04 -5.88
C GLY A 98 -13.87 25.31 -7.15
N THR A 99 -14.93 25.71 -7.84
CA THR A 99 -15.64 27.02 -7.85
C THR A 99 -16.49 27.31 -6.63
#